data_AF-A0A8I1MMD2-F1
#
_entry.id   AF-A0A8I1MMD2-F1
#
_cell.length_a   1.000
_cell.length_b   1.000
_cell.length_c   1.000
_cell.angle_alpha   90.00
_cell.angle_beta   90.00
_cell.angle_gamma   90.00
#
_symmetry.space_group_name_H-M   'P 1'
#
loop_
_entity.id
_entity.type
_entity.pdbx_description
1 polymer ?
#
loop_
_entity_poly.entity_id
_entity_poly.type
_entity_poly.pdbx_seq_one_letter_code
_entity_poly.pdbx_strand_id
1 'polypeptide(L)'
;MKILSIKAALVALAIGGTIATASAANDNPNYAAGDLVMYFQNPGGAVGSDQTVMVSLGNASTVFRDGGDFLNIANIGTLLSDTFGANWYELDTLYFGVAANIGTASLGNTLTNGDPLRTVYLGRSRNDVGTVGQASSTAYAATEYTTLAGNINSQNSALENNAMTQAAALDTTTSTVDDQNPFTVPGQQGTAFAVIPGGVQQGFGTGSFGTYGTAGSVEGALDLYRIQAKNTIAGQYGYGEANGVGEYQGTLTIDNAGNISYITAVPEPSTWALLGLGAFAVIYMARRRSVAKA
;
A
#
# COMPACT_ATOMS: atom_id res chain seq x y z
N MET A 1 65.00 38.77 0.87
CA MET A 1 64.93 37.96 2.11
C MET A 1 65.00 38.90 3.31
N LYS A 2 63.84 39.35 3.82
CA LYS A 2 63.60 40.22 4.99
C LYS A 2 62.20 39.86 5.48
N ILE A 3 62.02 39.23 6.64
CA ILE A 3 62.00 39.76 8.02
C ILE A 3 60.56 40.03 8.51
N LEU A 4 60.26 39.33 9.62
CA LEU A 4 59.32 39.57 10.72
C LEU A 4 57.80 39.38 10.59
N SER A 5 57.40 38.32 11.31
CA SER A 5 56.21 38.11 12.15
C SER A 5 55.41 39.34 12.62
N ILE A 6 54.08 39.18 12.62
CA ILE A 6 53.20 39.81 13.62
C ILE A 6 52.49 38.70 14.38
N LYS A 7 52.84 38.56 15.66
CA LYS A 7 52.06 37.83 16.67
C LYS A 7 50.89 38.73 17.09
N ALA A 8 49.68 38.18 17.07
CA ALA A 8 48.60 38.62 17.94
C ALA A 8 48.09 37.37 18.68
N ALA A 9 48.09 37.45 20.00
CA ALA A 9 47.83 36.36 20.92
C ALA A 9 46.38 36.40 21.44
N LEU A 10 45.91 35.20 21.80
CA LEU A 10 44.93 34.86 22.84
C LEU A 10 43.49 35.37 22.69
N VAL A 11 42.51 34.46 22.73
CA VAL A 11 41.68 34.15 23.91
C VAL A 11 40.91 32.85 23.62
N ALA A 12 40.94 31.93 24.58
CA ALA A 12 40.18 30.70 24.57
C ALA A 12 38.70 30.95 24.86
N LEU A 13 37.81 30.27 24.13
CA LEU A 13 36.50 29.90 24.66
C LEU A 13 36.23 28.45 24.28
N ALA A 14 36.62 27.54 25.18
CA ALA A 14 36.07 26.20 25.22
C ALA A 14 34.60 26.32 25.62
N ILE A 15 33.71 26.43 24.65
CA ILE A 15 32.33 26.03 24.87
C ILE A 15 32.33 24.53 24.59
N GLY A 16 32.32 23.75 25.67
CA GLY A 16 31.81 22.39 25.65
C GLY A 16 30.35 22.45 25.22
N GLY A 17 30.12 22.57 23.91
CA GLY A 17 28.90 22.08 23.32
C GLY A 17 29.05 20.57 23.33
N THR A 18 28.34 19.90 24.23
CA THR A 18 27.79 18.62 23.84
C THR A 18 27.15 18.87 22.48
N ILE A 19 27.78 18.38 21.41
CA ILE A 19 27.02 18.03 20.23
C ILE A 19 26.05 17.01 20.80
N ALA A 20 24.84 17.46 21.14
CA ALA A 20 23.72 16.57 21.12
C ALA A 20 23.77 16.03 19.70
N THR A 21 24.38 14.84 19.53
CA THR A 21 23.95 13.97 18.46
C THR A 21 22.45 13.93 18.69
N ALA A 22 21.70 14.61 17.82
CA ALA A 22 20.30 14.27 17.66
C ALA A 22 20.30 12.75 17.67
N SER A 23 19.60 12.16 18.64
CA SER A 23 19.36 10.72 18.59
C SER A 23 18.95 10.45 17.16
N ALA A 24 19.74 9.66 16.44
CA ALA A 24 19.26 9.12 15.18
C ALA A 24 17.89 8.56 15.55
N ALA A 25 16.82 9.13 15.00
CA ALA A 25 15.56 8.43 15.02
C ALA A 25 15.91 7.04 14.47
N ASN A 26 15.55 6.00 15.21
CA ASN A 26 15.73 4.64 14.73
C ASN A 26 14.72 4.45 13.59
N ASP A 27 14.98 5.09 12.45
CA ASP A 27 14.17 4.97 11.26
C ASP A 27 14.33 3.52 10.77
N ASN A 28 13.22 2.80 10.67
CA ASN A 28 13.22 1.44 10.16
C ASN A 28 13.84 1.40 8.75
N PRO A 29 14.99 0.74 8.54
CA PRO A 29 15.67 0.76 7.24
C PRO A 29 14.92 0.00 6.14
N ASN A 30 13.85 -0.72 6.50
CA ASN A 30 13.02 -1.51 5.59
C ASN A 30 11.68 -0.81 5.27
N TYR A 31 11.52 0.44 5.70
CA TYR A 31 10.37 1.26 5.40
C TYR A 31 10.80 2.58 4.75
N ALA A 32 10.07 2.99 3.72
CA ALA A 32 10.15 4.31 3.14
C ALA A 32 8.74 4.90 2.99
N ALA A 33 8.65 6.23 3.03
CA ALA A 33 7.41 6.92 2.70
C ALA A 33 6.91 6.50 1.30
N GLY A 34 5.62 6.17 1.21
CA GLY A 34 5.02 5.60 0.00
C GLY A 34 4.99 4.07 -0.05
N ASP A 35 5.57 3.38 0.93
CA ASP A 35 5.45 1.94 1.05
C ASP A 35 4.01 1.50 1.34
N LEU A 36 3.60 0.45 0.65
CA LEU A 36 2.37 -0.25 0.93
C LEU A 36 2.56 -1.08 2.20
N VAL A 37 1.85 -0.71 3.26
CA VAL A 37 1.89 -1.43 4.52
C VAL A 37 0.69 -2.35 4.61
N MET A 38 0.95 -3.65 4.79
CA MET A 38 -0.07 -4.62 5.18
C MET A 38 -0.10 -4.72 6.70
N TYR A 39 -1.29 -4.76 7.27
CA TYR A 39 -1.48 -4.78 8.72
C TYR A 39 -2.56 -5.79 9.11
N PHE A 40 -2.42 -6.33 10.32
CA PHE A 40 -3.30 -7.33 10.90
C PHE A 40 -3.74 -6.88 12.29
N GLN A 41 -5.00 -7.09 12.64
CA GLN A 41 -5.54 -6.90 13.99
C GLN A 41 -6.54 -7.99 14.34
N ASN A 42 -6.59 -8.36 15.62
CA ASN A 42 -7.45 -9.43 16.12
C ASN A 42 -8.43 -8.93 17.21
N PRO A 43 -9.29 -7.94 16.92
CA PRO A 43 -10.04 -7.19 17.94
C PRO A 43 -10.98 -8.05 18.80
N GLY A 44 -11.42 -9.21 18.30
CA GLY A 44 -12.28 -10.15 19.02
C GLY A 44 -11.55 -11.39 19.54
N GLY A 45 -10.25 -11.53 19.30
CA GLY A 45 -9.51 -12.76 19.58
C GLY A 45 -9.08 -12.89 21.03
N ALA A 46 -8.84 -14.13 21.48
CA ALA A 46 -8.31 -14.40 22.82
C ALA A 46 -6.77 -14.22 22.92
N VAL A 47 -6.08 -14.21 21.77
CA VAL A 47 -4.62 -14.11 21.67
C VAL A 47 -4.27 -13.01 20.67
N GLY A 48 -3.38 -12.09 21.08
CA GLY A 48 -2.93 -10.98 20.26
C GLY A 48 -3.98 -9.90 20.00
N SER A 49 -5.04 -9.81 20.81
CA SER A 49 -6.05 -8.74 20.69
C SER A 49 -5.51 -7.35 21.02
N ASP A 50 -4.42 -7.30 21.77
CA ASP A 50 -3.66 -6.10 22.12
C ASP A 50 -2.49 -5.84 21.16
N GLN A 51 -2.29 -6.71 20.17
CA GLN A 51 -1.21 -6.63 19.20
C GLN A 51 -1.74 -6.40 17.78
N THR A 52 -0.87 -5.82 16.97
CA THR A 52 -1.06 -5.66 15.53
C THR A 52 0.21 -6.07 14.83
N VAL A 53 0.11 -6.81 13.73
CA VAL A 53 1.26 -7.11 12.88
C VAL A 53 1.26 -6.14 11.72
N MET A 54 2.37 -5.47 11.46
CA MET A 54 2.54 -4.56 10.32
C MET A 54 3.74 -5.01 9.50
N VAL A 55 3.63 -4.94 8.17
CA VAL A 55 4.71 -5.30 7.23
C VAL A 55 4.77 -4.32 6.07
N SER A 56 5.98 -3.81 5.77
CA SER A 56 6.23 -3.03 4.56
C SER A 56 6.45 -3.95 3.37
N LEU A 57 5.67 -3.75 2.31
CA LEU A 57 5.74 -4.51 1.05
C LEU A 57 6.51 -3.77 -0.05
N GLY A 58 6.99 -2.57 0.24
CA GLY A 58 7.66 -1.67 -0.71
C GLY A 58 6.72 -0.66 -1.37
N ASN A 59 7.28 0.20 -2.21
CA ASN A 59 6.60 1.41 -2.68
C ASN A 59 5.37 1.12 -3.56
N ALA A 60 4.22 1.66 -3.15
CA ALA A 60 2.93 1.43 -3.83
C ALA A 60 2.91 1.88 -5.30
N SER A 61 3.45 3.07 -5.58
CA SER A 61 3.35 3.71 -6.90
C SER A 61 4.34 3.14 -7.92
N THR A 62 5.52 2.68 -7.48
CA THR A 62 6.56 2.17 -8.38
C THR A 62 6.57 0.65 -8.50
N VAL A 63 6.13 -0.09 -7.48
CA VAL A 63 6.14 -1.56 -7.50
C VAL A 63 4.81 -2.13 -7.98
N PHE A 64 3.67 -1.63 -7.50
CA PHE A 64 2.38 -2.31 -7.70
C PHE A 64 1.54 -1.76 -8.85
N ARG A 65 1.56 -0.44 -9.09
CA ARG A 65 0.70 0.20 -10.10
C ARG A 65 0.95 -0.29 -11.53
N ASP A 66 2.22 -0.39 -11.89
CA ASP A 66 2.69 -0.79 -13.23
C ASP A 66 3.48 -2.11 -13.17
N GLY A 67 3.25 -2.88 -12.10
CA GLY A 67 3.99 -4.10 -11.77
C GLY A 67 3.44 -5.37 -12.42
N GLY A 68 4.26 -6.42 -12.40
CA GLY A 68 3.84 -7.77 -12.77
C GLY A 68 3.28 -8.55 -11.59
N ASP A 69 3.09 -9.85 -11.79
CA ASP A 69 2.83 -10.78 -10.69
C ASP A 69 4.10 -10.92 -9.84
N PHE A 70 3.94 -10.84 -8.52
CA PHE A 70 5.01 -11.05 -7.55
C PHE A 70 4.60 -12.13 -6.56
N LEU A 71 5.29 -13.27 -6.57
CA LEU A 71 5.03 -14.36 -5.64
C LEU A 71 5.98 -14.28 -4.45
N ASN A 72 5.44 -14.51 -3.25
CA ASN A 72 6.19 -14.60 -1.99
C ASN A 72 7.07 -13.37 -1.73
N ILE A 73 6.49 -12.17 -1.86
CA ILE A 73 7.17 -10.88 -1.64
C ILE A 73 7.57 -10.66 -0.18
N ALA A 74 6.89 -11.34 0.74
CA ALA A 74 7.23 -11.42 2.15
C ALA A 74 6.72 -12.75 2.71
N ASN A 75 7.40 -13.28 3.74
CA ASN A 75 6.86 -14.35 4.56
C ASN A 75 6.82 -13.88 6.02
N ILE A 76 5.62 -13.87 6.60
CA ILE A 76 5.39 -13.43 7.98
C ILE A 76 4.73 -14.54 8.83
N GLY A 77 4.76 -15.79 8.37
CA GLY A 77 4.04 -16.90 9.01
C GLY A 77 4.46 -17.15 10.45
N THR A 78 5.77 -17.09 10.74
CA THR A 78 6.28 -17.20 12.11
C THR A 78 5.79 -16.05 12.98
N LEU A 79 5.85 -14.81 12.49
CA LEU A 79 5.40 -13.64 13.24
C LEU A 79 3.90 -13.69 13.54
N LEU A 80 3.08 -14.09 12.57
CA LEU A 80 1.64 -14.28 12.76
C LEU A 80 1.35 -15.41 13.76
N SER A 81 2.10 -16.51 13.67
CA SER A 81 1.93 -17.65 14.59
C SER A 81 2.31 -17.29 16.03
N ASP A 82 3.40 -16.53 16.21
CA ASP A 82 3.85 -16.07 17.52
C ASP A 82 2.89 -15.02 18.12
N THR A 83 2.26 -14.19 17.28
CA THR A 83 1.39 -13.10 17.73
C THR A 83 -0.06 -13.54 17.96
N PHE A 84 -0.64 -14.33 17.05
CA PHE A 84 -2.06 -14.68 17.05
C PHE A 84 -2.31 -16.18 17.29
N GLY A 85 -1.26 -17.00 17.32
CA GLY A 85 -1.32 -18.45 17.51
C GLY A 85 -1.11 -19.25 16.21
N ALA A 86 -0.72 -20.52 16.34
CA ALA A 86 -0.29 -21.38 15.22
C ALA A 86 -1.35 -21.59 14.12
N ASN A 87 -2.63 -21.38 14.43
CA ASN A 87 -3.76 -21.50 13.49
C ASN A 87 -4.38 -20.14 13.20
N TRP A 88 -3.58 -19.07 13.17
CA TRP A 88 -4.04 -17.69 12.97
C TRP A 88 -4.95 -17.54 11.73
N TYR A 89 -4.72 -18.33 10.69
CA TYR A 89 -5.47 -18.32 9.43
C TYR A 89 -6.90 -18.84 9.55
N GLU A 90 -7.23 -19.55 10.64
CA GLU A 90 -8.59 -20.06 10.92
C GLU A 90 -9.38 -19.12 11.84
N LEU A 91 -8.81 -17.97 12.24
CA LEU A 91 -9.44 -17.05 13.19
C LEU A 91 -10.42 -16.11 12.49
N ASP A 92 -11.72 -16.29 12.72
CA ASP A 92 -12.78 -15.38 12.24
C ASP A 92 -12.75 -13.98 12.88
N THR A 93 -11.94 -13.80 13.92
CA THR A 93 -11.69 -12.52 14.57
C THR A 93 -10.46 -11.79 14.07
N LEU A 94 -9.64 -12.43 13.22
CA LEU A 94 -8.44 -11.81 12.64
C LEU A 94 -8.79 -11.13 11.32
N TYR A 95 -8.29 -9.92 11.14
CA TYR A 95 -8.52 -9.10 9.96
C TYR A 95 -7.19 -8.59 9.42
N PHE A 96 -7.07 -8.47 8.10
CA PHE A 96 -5.93 -7.86 7.46
C PHE A 96 -6.36 -6.80 6.43
N GLY A 97 -5.58 -5.72 6.36
CA GLY A 97 -5.78 -4.65 5.40
C GLY A 97 -4.45 -4.19 4.81
N VAL A 98 -4.53 -3.35 3.78
CA VAL A 98 -3.35 -2.67 3.24
C VAL A 98 -3.65 -1.20 3.00
N ALA A 99 -2.66 -0.36 3.26
CA ALA A 99 -2.77 1.07 2.99
C ALA A 99 -1.40 1.67 2.65
N ALA A 100 -1.41 2.59 1.69
CA ALA A 100 -0.27 3.43 1.36
C ALA A 100 -0.75 4.83 1.00
N ASN A 101 0.10 5.81 1.26
CA ASN A 101 0.01 7.13 0.66
C ASN A 101 1.39 7.45 0.07
N ILE A 102 1.45 7.80 -1.21
CA ILE A 102 2.70 7.82 -1.98
C ILE A 102 3.71 8.90 -1.59
N GLY A 103 3.33 9.80 -0.69
CA GLY A 103 4.16 10.92 -0.29
C GLY A 103 3.68 11.51 1.02
N THR A 104 2.91 12.58 0.95
CA THR A 104 2.50 13.35 2.14
C THR A 104 1.02 13.70 2.08
N ALA A 105 0.44 14.00 3.23
CA ALA A 105 -0.94 14.50 3.31
C ALA A 105 -1.11 15.93 2.78
N SER A 106 -0.02 16.63 2.49
CA SER A 106 -0.03 18.02 2.09
C SER A 106 -0.22 18.19 0.57
N LEU A 107 -0.80 19.34 0.19
CA LEU A 107 -0.77 19.79 -1.21
C LEU A 107 0.68 19.97 -1.66
N GLY A 108 0.99 19.49 -2.85
CA GLY A 108 2.26 19.73 -3.51
C GLY A 108 2.12 19.52 -5.01
N ASN A 109 3.03 20.13 -5.76
CA ASN A 109 3.08 20.03 -7.23
C ASN A 109 3.96 18.88 -7.71
N THR A 110 4.61 18.16 -6.79
CA THR A 110 5.43 16.99 -7.11
C THR A 110 4.53 15.83 -7.49
N LEU A 111 4.87 15.18 -8.60
CA LEU A 111 4.25 13.95 -9.05
C LEU A 111 5.24 12.79 -8.88
N THR A 112 4.77 11.69 -8.30
CA THR A 112 5.51 10.42 -8.27
C THR A 112 4.84 9.49 -9.26
N ASN A 113 5.54 9.11 -10.34
CA ASN A 113 4.96 8.28 -11.41
C ASN A 113 3.65 8.88 -12.01
N GLY A 114 3.42 10.20 -11.94
CA GLY A 114 2.17 10.83 -12.38
C GLY A 114 1.04 10.85 -11.33
N ASP A 115 1.30 10.33 -10.12
CA ASP A 115 0.44 10.44 -8.94
C ASP A 115 0.78 11.71 -8.15
N PRO A 116 -0.21 12.55 -7.80
CA PRO A 116 0.00 13.61 -6.82
C PRO A 116 0.21 13.06 -5.41
N LEU A 117 0.94 13.79 -4.57
CA LEU A 117 1.42 13.36 -3.24
C LEU A 117 0.40 12.72 -2.28
N ARG A 118 -0.90 13.00 -2.44
CA ARG A 118 -2.00 12.44 -1.61
C ARG A 118 -2.72 11.26 -2.26
N THR A 119 -2.15 10.70 -3.31
CA THR A 119 -2.70 9.49 -3.94
C THR A 119 -2.51 8.34 -2.99
N VAL A 120 -3.60 7.65 -2.71
CA VAL A 120 -3.61 6.55 -1.74
C VAL A 120 -3.85 5.22 -2.44
N TYR A 121 -3.33 4.17 -1.83
CA TYR A 121 -3.53 2.79 -2.24
C TYR A 121 -4.20 2.10 -1.06
N LEU A 122 -5.34 1.47 -1.29
CA LEU A 122 -6.16 0.87 -0.24
C LEU A 122 -6.61 -0.52 -0.62
N GLY A 123 -6.57 -1.40 0.37
CA GLY A 123 -7.18 -2.72 0.29
C GLY A 123 -8.69 -2.67 0.31
N ARG A 124 -9.32 -3.65 -0.33
CA ARG A 124 -10.74 -3.93 -0.19
C ARG A 124 -10.98 -5.43 -0.16
N SER A 125 -11.80 -5.85 0.80
CA SER A 125 -12.19 -7.24 0.90
C SER A 125 -12.89 -7.70 -0.38
N ARG A 126 -12.46 -8.88 -0.85
CA ARG A 126 -13.09 -9.57 -1.96
C ARG A 126 -14.33 -10.31 -1.45
N ASN A 127 -15.40 -10.30 -2.25
CA ASN A 127 -16.61 -11.06 -1.92
C ASN A 127 -16.42 -12.57 -2.13
N ASP A 128 -15.53 -12.93 -3.06
CA ASP A 128 -15.19 -14.29 -3.45
C ASP A 128 -13.82 -14.33 -4.15
N VAL A 129 -13.34 -15.53 -4.46
CA VAL A 129 -12.10 -15.75 -5.23
C VAL A 129 -12.17 -15.05 -6.58
N GLY A 130 -13.33 -15.03 -7.24
CA GLY A 130 -13.54 -14.34 -8.50
C GLY A 130 -12.65 -14.81 -9.66
N THR A 131 -12.47 -13.94 -10.65
CA THR A 131 -11.57 -14.18 -11.78
C THR A 131 -10.20 -13.57 -11.49
N VAL A 132 -9.15 -14.34 -11.74
CA VAL A 132 -7.76 -13.89 -11.55
C VAL A 132 -7.48 -12.67 -12.41
N GLY A 133 -6.85 -11.65 -11.81
CA GLY A 133 -6.52 -10.40 -12.50
C GLY A 133 -7.71 -9.46 -12.68
N GLN A 134 -8.87 -9.76 -12.07
CA GLN A 134 -10.04 -8.90 -12.02
C GLN A 134 -10.47 -8.68 -10.57
N ALA A 135 -10.97 -7.49 -10.27
CA ALA A 135 -11.57 -7.22 -8.97
C ALA A 135 -12.85 -8.07 -8.78
N SER A 136 -13.06 -8.59 -7.56
CA SER A 136 -14.37 -9.12 -7.11
C SER A 136 -15.02 -8.23 -6.06
N SER A 137 -14.45 -7.06 -5.85
CA SER A 137 -14.92 -5.99 -4.96
C SER A 137 -15.36 -4.77 -5.77
N THR A 138 -16.03 -3.82 -5.11
CA THR A 138 -16.42 -2.54 -5.74
C THR A 138 -15.33 -1.49 -5.53
N ALA A 139 -15.06 -0.59 -6.47
CA ALA A 139 -14.12 0.49 -6.23
C ALA A 139 -14.56 1.43 -5.08
N TYR A 140 -13.61 2.03 -4.38
CA TYR A 140 -13.88 3.15 -3.46
C TYR A 140 -14.14 4.43 -4.23
N ALA A 141 -14.83 5.38 -3.60
CA ALA A 141 -14.83 6.76 -4.02
C ALA A 141 -14.49 7.63 -2.81
N ALA A 142 -13.53 8.54 -2.95
CA ALA A 142 -13.13 9.45 -1.88
C ALA A 142 -12.99 10.89 -2.41
N THR A 143 -13.39 11.84 -1.58
CA THR A 143 -13.24 13.28 -1.86
C THR A 143 -12.34 13.99 -0.83
N GLU A 144 -12.11 13.38 0.33
CA GLU A 144 -11.35 13.93 1.45
C GLU A 144 -9.89 13.44 1.49
N TYR A 145 -9.14 13.70 0.41
CA TYR A 145 -7.79 13.14 0.22
C TYR A 145 -6.79 13.54 1.29
N THR A 146 -6.85 14.77 1.82
CA THR A 146 -5.93 15.24 2.87
C THR A 146 -6.11 14.45 4.16
N THR A 147 -7.35 14.27 4.59
CA THR A 147 -7.69 13.50 5.80
C THR A 147 -7.27 12.05 5.62
N LEU A 148 -7.66 11.44 4.50
CA LEU A 148 -7.34 10.04 4.20
C LEU A 148 -5.83 9.80 4.16
N ALA A 149 -5.08 10.61 3.41
CA ALA A 149 -3.63 10.49 3.32
C ALA A 149 -2.92 10.76 4.66
N GLY A 150 -3.41 11.73 5.45
CA GLY A 150 -2.86 12.03 6.78
C GLY A 150 -3.02 10.88 7.76
N ASN A 151 -4.20 10.29 7.79
CA ASN A 151 -4.53 9.16 8.66
C ASN A 151 -3.75 7.89 8.28
N ILE A 152 -3.59 7.62 6.97
CA ILE A 152 -2.73 6.53 6.50
C ILE A 152 -1.27 6.75 6.89
N ASN A 153 -0.74 7.97 6.68
CA ASN A 153 0.62 8.30 7.09
C ASN A 153 0.82 8.12 8.61
N SER A 154 -0.15 8.57 9.41
CA SER A 154 -0.10 8.44 10.87
C SER A 154 0.00 6.97 11.29
N GLN A 155 -0.80 6.08 10.69
CA GLN A 155 -0.73 4.64 10.95
C GLN A 155 0.62 4.07 10.50
N ASN A 156 1.01 4.31 9.25
CA ASN A 156 2.18 3.65 8.65
C ASN A 156 3.50 4.11 9.29
N SER A 157 3.57 5.35 9.77
CA SER A 157 4.72 5.84 10.54
C SER A 157 4.91 5.11 11.87
N ALA A 158 3.93 4.33 12.37
CA ALA A 158 4.19 3.47 13.51
C ALA A 158 5.25 2.39 13.20
N LEU A 159 5.24 1.82 11.99
CA LEU A 159 6.24 0.84 11.55
C LEU A 159 7.62 1.51 11.35
N GLU A 160 7.63 2.74 10.87
CA GLU A 160 8.86 3.55 10.70
C GLU A 160 9.55 3.82 12.03
N ASN A 161 8.79 4.24 13.03
CA ASN A 161 9.32 4.75 14.30
C ASN A 161 9.54 3.68 15.36
N ASN A 162 8.88 2.52 15.26
CA ASN A 162 8.85 1.51 16.33
C ASN A 162 9.36 0.12 15.92
N ALA A 163 9.79 -0.08 14.67
CA ALA A 163 10.34 -1.35 14.21
C ALA A 163 11.73 -1.19 13.58
N MET A 164 12.47 -2.29 13.51
CA MET A 164 13.81 -2.35 12.90
C MET A 164 13.88 -3.33 11.71
N THR A 165 12.76 -3.97 11.39
CA THR A 165 12.62 -5.05 10.42
C THR A 165 11.47 -4.75 9.47
N GLN A 166 11.43 -5.46 8.33
CA GLN A 166 10.36 -5.32 7.34
C GLN A 166 8.96 -5.54 7.94
N ALA A 167 8.84 -6.47 8.88
CA ALA A 167 7.62 -6.77 9.61
C ALA A 167 7.86 -6.73 11.12
N ALA A 168 6.86 -6.30 11.89
CA ALA A 168 6.89 -6.30 13.35
C ALA A 168 5.48 -6.46 13.94
N ALA A 169 5.41 -7.07 15.13
CA ALA A 169 4.25 -6.98 16.01
C ALA A 169 4.42 -5.74 16.90
N LEU A 170 3.39 -4.92 16.97
CA LEU A 170 3.31 -3.70 17.75
C LEU A 170 2.05 -3.72 18.61
N ASP A 171 2.13 -3.17 19.81
CA ASP A 171 0.96 -2.90 20.64
C ASP A 171 -0.05 -2.06 19.83
N THR A 172 -1.33 -2.39 19.94
CA THR A 172 -2.47 -1.66 19.33
C THR A 172 -2.39 -0.16 19.58
N THR A 173 -2.08 0.25 20.81
CA THR A 173 -1.92 1.67 21.19
C THR A 173 -0.76 2.38 20.48
N THR A 174 0.24 1.62 20.03
CA THR A 174 1.43 2.15 19.32
C THR A 174 1.19 2.18 17.81
N SER A 175 0.54 1.16 17.25
CA SER A 175 0.26 1.08 15.82
C SER A 175 -0.88 1.97 15.36
N THR A 176 -1.85 2.23 16.25
CA THR A 176 -3.09 2.99 15.96
C THR A 176 -3.93 2.39 14.83
N VAL A 177 -3.70 1.13 14.47
CA VAL A 177 -4.44 0.44 13.39
C VAL A 177 -5.93 0.31 13.76
N ASP A 178 -6.24 0.13 15.03
CA ASP A 178 -7.60 0.09 15.58
C ASP A 178 -8.26 1.46 15.58
N ASP A 179 -7.53 2.53 15.88
CA ASP A 179 -8.03 3.91 15.76
C ASP A 179 -8.35 4.27 14.30
N GLN A 180 -7.46 3.87 13.38
CA GLN A 180 -7.63 4.15 11.95
C GLN A 180 -8.58 3.19 11.26
N ASN A 181 -8.78 1.97 11.77
CA ASN A 181 -9.71 1.00 11.19
C ASN A 181 -10.58 0.39 12.29
N PRO A 182 -11.44 1.20 12.92
CA PRO A 182 -12.16 0.79 14.10
C PRO A 182 -13.22 -0.24 13.78
N PHE A 183 -13.54 -1.06 14.79
CA PHE A 183 -14.72 -1.92 14.77
C PHE A 183 -15.82 -1.29 15.61
N THR A 184 -17.02 -1.15 15.04
CA THR A 184 -18.18 -0.58 15.74
C THR A 184 -18.84 -1.59 16.68
N VAL A 185 -18.79 -2.87 16.29
CA VAL A 185 -19.10 -4.05 17.08
C VAL A 185 -18.21 -5.20 16.58
N PRO A 186 -18.07 -6.32 17.32
CA PRO A 186 -17.30 -7.47 16.84
C PRO A 186 -17.74 -7.91 15.43
N GLY A 187 -16.77 -8.04 14.52
CA GLY A 187 -17.00 -8.42 13.13
C GLY A 187 -17.53 -7.31 12.20
N GLN A 188 -17.81 -6.11 12.71
CA GLN A 188 -18.31 -4.99 11.90
C GLN A 188 -17.32 -3.82 11.91
N GLN A 189 -16.57 -3.68 10.81
CA GLN A 189 -15.70 -2.52 10.59
C GLN A 189 -16.51 -1.22 10.45
N GLY A 190 -16.01 -0.17 11.09
CA GLY A 190 -16.51 1.19 11.02
C GLY A 190 -15.93 1.96 9.83
N THR A 191 -15.78 3.28 9.99
CA THR A 191 -15.19 4.14 8.97
C THR A 191 -13.66 4.11 9.08
N ALA A 192 -13.00 3.52 8.08
CA ALA A 192 -11.55 3.49 8.01
C ALA A 192 -10.98 4.87 7.62
N PHE A 193 -9.87 5.23 8.26
CA PHE A 193 -9.14 6.48 8.12
C PHE A 193 -10.04 7.72 8.19
N ALA A 194 -11.14 7.64 8.94
CA ALA A 194 -12.21 8.63 9.03
C ALA A 194 -12.92 9.00 7.71
N VAL A 195 -12.64 8.31 6.59
CA VAL A 195 -13.15 8.67 5.25
C VAL A 195 -13.85 7.51 4.55
N ILE A 196 -13.39 6.28 4.72
CA ILE A 196 -13.88 5.12 3.96
C ILE A 196 -14.88 4.32 4.79
N PRO A 197 -16.19 4.39 4.50
CA PRO A 197 -17.20 3.66 5.26
C PRO A 197 -17.12 2.15 4.99
N GLY A 198 -17.34 1.35 6.04
CA GLY A 198 -17.40 -0.11 5.96
C GLY A 198 -16.05 -0.82 6.06
N GLY A 199 -14.97 -0.07 6.34
CA GLY A 199 -13.63 -0.62 6.52
C GLY A 199 -12.90 -0.89 5.21
N VAL A 200 -11.63 -1.31 5.36
CA VAL A 200 -10.71 -1.64 4.26
C VAL A 200 -10.03 -2.99 4.46
N GLN A 201 -10.41 -3.73 5.50
CA GLN A 201 -9.81 -5.01 5.85
C GLN A 201 -10.70 -6.17 5.42
N GLN A 202 -10.08 -7.34 5.25
CA GLN A 202 -10.74 -8.62 5.07
C GLN A 202 -10.56 -9.47 6.32
N GLY A 203 -11.64 -10.07 6.81
CA GLY A 203 -11.58 -11.07 7.86
C GLY A 203 -11.11 -12.41 7.30
N PHE A 204 -10.37 -13.16 8.11
CA PHE A 204 -10.15 -14.59 7.88
C PHE A 204 -11.39 -15.39 8.26
N GLY A 205 -11.39 -16.67 7.93
CA GLY A 205 -12.46 -17.60 8.26
C GLY A 205 -11.92 -19.02 8.32
N THR A 206 -12.77 -19.97 8.68
CA THR A 206 -12.34 -21.36 8.74
C THR A 206 -12.18 -21.96 7.35
N GLY A 207 -11.05 -22.61 7.10
CA GLY A 207 -10.67 -23.17 5.81
C GLY A 207 -10.22 -22.14 4.78
N SER A 208 -9.62 -22.63 3.69
CA SER A 208 -9.06 -21.77 2.65
C SER A 208 -10.11 -20.86 1.99
N PHE A 209 -9.73 -19.60 1.77
CA PHE A 209 -10.47 -18.65 0.94
C PHE A 209 -10.63 -19.15 -0.51
N GLY A 210 -9.63 -19.89 -1.01
CA GLY A 210 -9.67 -20.64 -2.26
C GLY A 210 -8.34 -20.63 -3.01
N THR A 211 -8.36 -21.03 -4.28
CA THR A 211 -7.16 -21.01 -5.16
C THR A 211 -7.15 -19.76 -6.02
N TYR A 212 -6.10 -18.93 -5.93
CA TYR A 212 -5.99 -17.68 -6.68
C TYR A 212 -4.77 -17.66 -7.61
N GLY A 213 -4.99 -17.97 -8.88
CA GLY A 213 -3.97 -17.88 -9.92
C GLY A 213 -2.70 -18.66 -9.59
N THR A 214 -1.56 -18.01 -9.81
CA THR A 214 -0.22 -18.56 -9.53
C THR A 214 0.15 -18.55 -8.05
N ALA A 215 -0.60 -17.83 -7.19
CA ALA A 215 -0.42 -17.85 -5.74
C ALA A 215 -0.91 -19.16 -5.10
N GLY A 216 -1.69 -19.97 -5.82
CA GLY A 216 -2.17 -21.26 -5.31
C GLY A 216 -3.26 -21.11 -4.26
N SER A 217 -3.28 -21.99 -3.25
CA SER A 217 -4.26 -21.97 -2.17
C SER A 217 -3.96 -20.82 -1.20
N VAL A 218 -4.95 -19.98 -0.92
CA VAL A 218 -4.81 -18.78 -0.09
C VAL A 218 -5.84 -18.76 1.04
N GLU A 219 -5.51 -18.07 2.11
CA GLU A 219 -6.37 -17.86 3.29
C GLU A 219 -7.04 -16.48 3.26
N GLY A 220 -6.45 -15.53 2.52
CA GLY A 220 -7.02 -14.22 2.29
C GLY A 220 -6.61 -13.65 0.94
N ALA A 221 -7.49 -12.82 0.36
CA ALA A 221 -7.23 -12.11 -0.89
C ALA A 221 -7.89 -10.72 -0.88
N LEU A 222 -7.11 -9.67 -1.09
CA LEU A 222 -7.54 -8.28 -0.93
C LEU A 222 -7.26 -7.50 -2.22
N ASP A 223 -8.30 -6.85 -2.77
CA ASP A 223 -8.15 -6.03 -3.96
C ASP A 223 -7.47 -4.71 -3.62
N LEU A 224 -6.44 -4.36 -4.39
CA LEU A 224 -5.72 -3.11 -4.26
C LEU A 224 -6.32 -2.06 -5.21
N TYR A 225 -6.78 -0.96 -4.64
CA TYR A 225 -7.25 0.20 -5.40
C TYR A 225 -6.33 1.40 -5.20
N ARG A 226 -5.99 2.06 -6.31
CA ARG A 226 -5.37 3.37 -6.33
C ARG A 226 -6.46 4.44 -6.39
N ILE A 227 -6.54 5.31 -5.40
CA ILE A 227 -7.41 6.48 -5.42
C ILE A 227 -6.53 7.71 -5.64
N GLN A 228 -6.50 8.18 -6.88
CA GLN A 228 -5.68 9.33 -7.24
C GLN A 228 -6.29 10.62 -6.69
N ALA A 229 -5.45 11.42 -6.03
CA ALA A 229 -5.88 12.73 -5.56
C ALA A 229 -6.18 13.67 -6.75
N LYS A 230 -7.27 14.43 -6.64
CA LYS A 230 -7.61 15.46 -7.62
C LYS A 230 -6.74 16.70 -7.41
N ASN A 231 -5.67 16.81 -8.18
CA ASN A 231 -4.87 18.01 -8.30
C ASN A 231 -4.88 18.48 -9.77
N THR A 232 -4.74 19.78 -10.03
CA THR A 232 -4.72 20.32 -11.40
C THR A 232 -3.27 20.48 -11.87
N ILE A 233 -2.46 19.42 -11.75
CA ILE A 233 -1.02 19.46 -12.01
C ILE A 233 -0.74 18.92 -13.42
N ALA A 234 -0.03 19.67 -14.24
CA ALA A 234 0.38 19.21 -15.57
C ALA A 234 1.25 17.93 -15.45
N GLY A 235 0.95 16.91 -16.27
CA GLY A 235 1.62 15.61 -16.21
C GLY A 235 1.00 14.61 -15.22
N GLN A 236 -0.03 15.02 -14.47
CA GLN A 236 -0.84 14.09 -13.67
C GLN A 236 -1.51 13.06 -14.60
N TYR A 237 -1.49 11.80 -14.21
CA TYR A 237 -2.28 10.77 -14.90
C TYR A 237 -3.77 11.14 -14.82
N GLY A 238 -4.52 11.03 -15.93
CA GLY A 238 -5.94 11.47 -15.96
C GLY A 238 -6.11 12.99 -15.86
N TYR A 239 -5.13 13.77 -16.33
CA TYR A 239 -5.23 15.24 -16.35
C TYR A 239 -6.49 15.70 -17.10
N GLY A 240 -7.41 16.35 -16.38
CA GLY A 240 -8.68 16.85 -16.91
C GLY A 240 -9.88 15.92 -16.73
N GLU A 241 -9.68 14.69 -16.24
CA GLU A 241 -10.73 13.71 -15.99
C GLU A 241 -11.33 13.82 -14.57
N ALA A 242 -12.48 13.18 -14.35
CA ALA A 242 -13.07 13.06 -13.03
C ALA A 242 -12.26 12.07 -12.17
N ASN A 243 -11.39 12.60 -11.30
CA ASN A 243 -10.60 11.80 -10.35
C ASN A 243 -11.31 11.64 -8.98
N GLY A 244 -11.00 10.55 -8.28
CA GLY A 244 -11.53 10.24 -6.94
C GLY A 244 -12.19 8.89 -6.78
N VAL A 245 -12.30 8.12 -7.87
CA VAL A 245 -12.72 6.70 -7.84
C VAL A 245 -11.47 5.83 -7.85
N GLY A 246 -11.52 4.73 -7.11
CA GLY A 246 -10.45 3.74 -7.05
C GLY A 246 -10.28 3.02 -8.38
N GLU A 247 -9.05 2.98 -8.88
CA GLU A 247 -8.63 2.17 -10.01
C GLU A 247 -8.02 0.87 -9.50
N TYR A 248 -8.53 -0.27 -9.96
CA TYR A 248 -8.02 -1.59 -9.56
C TYR A 248 -6.61 -1.82 -10.11
N GLN A 249 -5.69 -2.19 -9.21
CA GLN A 249 -4.28 -2.42 -9.55
C GLN A 249 -3.94 -3.92 -9.60
N GLY A 250 -4.58 -4.71 -8.75
CA GLY A 250 -4.30 -6.13 -8.59
C GLY A 250 -4.84 -6.65 -7.26
N THR A 251 -4.50 -7.88 -6.90
CA THR A 251 -4.93 -8.53 -5.66
C THR A 251 -3.72 -8.98 -4.87
N LEU A 252 -3.67 -8.61 -3.59
CA LEU A 252 -2.73 -9.16 -2.62
C LEU A 252 -3.33 -10.42 -2.00
N THR A 253 -2.53 -11.46 -1.85
CA THR A 253 -2.96 -12.72 -1.24
C THR A 253 -2.03 -13.11 -0.11
N ILE A 254 -2.54 -13.89 0.82
CA ILE A 254 -1.75 -14.54 1.88
C ILE A 254 -2.18 -16.00 2.04
N ASP A 255 -1.22 -16.92 2.15
CA ASP A 255 -1.46 -18.35 2.43
C ASP A 255 -1.26 -18.70 3.92
N ASN A 256 -1.53 -19.96 4.28
CA ASN A 256 -1.42 -20.44 5.67
C ASN A 256 0.03 -20.51 6.19
N ALA A 257 1.01 -20.49 5.29
CA ALA A 257 2.42 -20.36 5.65
C ALA A 257 2.86 -18.89 5.83
N GLY A 258 1.93 -17.95 5.65
CA GLY A 258 2.16 -16.51 5.75
C GLY A 258 2.93 -15.92 4.58
N ASN A 259 2.95 -16.59 3.43
CA ASN A 259 3.51 -16.02 2.21
C ASN A 259 2.55 -14.99 1.61
N ILE A 260 3.05 -13.78 1.41
CA ILE A 260 2.31 -12.70 0.76
C ILE A 260 2.67 -12.69 -0.72
N SER A 261 1.68 -12.59 -1.60
CA SER A 261 1.87 -12.47 -3.05
C SER A 261 0.99 -11.35 -3.61
N TYR A 262 1.31 -10.87 -4.81
CA TYR A 262 0.54 -9.91 -5.57
C TYR A 262 0.30 -10.43 -6.99
N ILE A 263 -0.96 -10.46 -7.41
CA ILE A 263 -1.35 -10.79 -8.78
C ILE A 263 -1.87 -9.53 -9.44
N THR A 264 -1.25 -9.14 -10.54
CA THR A 264 -1.53 -7.86 -11.22
C THR A 264 -2.89 -7.86 -11.91
N ALA A 265 -3.47 -6.69 -12.10
CA ALA A 265 -4.64 -6.54 -12.95
C ALA A 265 -4.30 -6.95 -14.38
N VAL A 266 -5.13 -7.83 -14.96
CA VAL A 266 -5.01 -8.18 -16.38
C VAL A 266 -5.75 -7.12 -17.19
N PRO A 267 -5.11 -6.49 -18.21
CA PRO A 267 -5.80 -5.55 -19.08
C PRO A 267 -7.06 -6.21 -19.64
N GLU A 268 -8.20 -5.53 -19.52
CA GLU A 268 -9.48 -6.11 -19.91
C GLU A 268 -9.41 -6.70 -21.33
N PRO A 269 -10.02 -7.87 -21.60
CA PRO A 269 -10.00 -8.51 -22.93
C PRO A 269 -10.45 -7.58 -24.07
N SER A 270 -11.29 -6.59 -23.75
CA SER A 270 -11.75 -5.53 -24.66
C SER A 270 -10.60 -4.69 -25.23
N THR A 271 -9.54 -4.46 -24.45
CA THR A 271 -8.36 -3.69 -24.88
C THR A 271 -7.58 -4.41 -25.97
N TRP A 272 -7.39 -5.72 -25.80
CA TRP A 272 -6.76 -6.59 -26.80
C TRP A 272 -7.65 -6.78 -28.03
N ALA A 273 -8.97 -6.89 -27.83
CA ALA A 273 -9.92 -6.95 -28.94
C ALA A 273 -9.93 -5.64 -29.76
N LEU A 274 -9.87 -4.47 -29.12
CA LEU A 274 -9.80 -3.17 -29.79
C LEU A 274 -8.47 -2.95 -30.52
N LEU A 275 -7.34 -3.33 -29.92
CA LEU A 275 -6.04 -3.30 -30.59
C LEU A 275 -6.02 -4.26 -31.79
N GLY A 276 -6.59 -5.45 -31.64
CA GLY A 276 -6.77 -6.41 -32.72
C GLY A 276 -7.62 -5.84 -33.85
N LEU A 277 -8.79 -5.30 -33.56
CA LEU A 277 -9.68 -4.68 -34.54
C LEU A 277 -9.05 -3.46 -35.22
N GLY A 278 -8.32 -2.63 -34.47
CA GLY A 278 -7.57 -1.49 -35.00
C GLY A 278 -6.50 -1.93 -36.00
N ALA A 279 -5.70 -2.95 -35.66
CA ALA A 279 -4.70 -3.51 -36.56
C ALA A 279 -5.33 -4.10 -37.83
N PHE A 280 -6.45 -4.83 -37.71
CA PHE A 280 -7.19 -5.35 -38.85
C PHE A 280 -7.72 -4.24 -39.76
N ALA A 281 -8.25 -3.15 -39.20
CA ALA A 281 -8.74 -2.01 -39.98
C ALA A 281 -7.61 -1.33 -40.77
N VAL A 282 -6.42 -1.16 -40.15
CA VAL A 282 -5.24 -0.59 -40.81
C VAL A 282 -4.76 -1.48 -41.97
N ILE A 283 -4.67 -2.80 -41.75
CA ILE A 283 -4.27 -3.76 -42.80
C ILE A 283 -5.29 -3.77 -43.94
N TYR A 284 -6.59 -3.73 -43.62
CA TYR A 284 -7.65 -3.66 -44.62
C TYR A 284 -7.59 -2.38 -45.46
N MET A 285 -7.36 -1.23 -44.82
CA MET A 285 -7.20 0.05 -45.51
C MET A 285 -5.93 0.09 -46.38
N ALA A 286 -4.82 -0.49 -45.90
CA ALA A 286 -3.59 -0.61 -46.66
C ALA A 286 -3.79 -1.45 -47.94
N ARG A 287 -4.52 -2.57 -47.84
CA ARG A 287 -4.88 -3.40 -49.00
C ARG A 287 -5.79 -2.69 -50.01
N ARG A 288 -6.76 -1.89 -49.56
CA ARG A 288 -7.61 -1.12 -50.48
C ARG A 288 -6.83 -0.03 -51.23
N ARG A 289 -5.83 0.59 -50.60
CA ARG A 289 -4.98 1.61 -51.24
C ARG A 289 -4.00 1.04 -52.27
N SER A 290 -3.56 -0.22 -52.11
CA SER A 290 -2.72 -0.88 -53.13
C SER A 290 -3.51 -1.30 -54.36
N VAL A 291 -4.80 -1.63 -54.22
CA VAL A 291 -5.66 -2.00 -55.36
C VAL A 291 -6.12 -0.79 -56.17
N ALA A 292 -6.28 0.39 -55.55
CA ALA A 292 -6.63 1.63 -56.24
C ALA A 292 -5.46 2.28 -57.03
N LYS A 293 -4.25 1.68 -57.00
CA LYS A 293 -3.06 2.14 -57.73
C LYS A 293 -2.67 1.22 -58.91
N ALA A 294 -3.51 0.24 -59.25
CA ALA A 294 -3.41 -0.58 -60.46
C ALA A 294 -4.48 -0.12 -61.46
#